data_AF-A0A3S0REU8-F1
#
_entry.id   AF-A0A3S0REU8-F1
#
_cell.length_a   1.000
_cell.length_b   1.000
_cell.length_c   1.000
_cell.angle_alpha   90.00
_cell.angle_beta   90.00
_cell.angle_gamma   90.00
#
_symmetry.space_group_name_H-M   'P 1'
#
loop_
_entity.id
_entity.type
_entity.pdbx_description
1 polymer ?
#
loop_
_entity_poly.entity_id
_entity_poly.type
_entity_poly.pdbx_seq_one_letter_code
_entity_poly.pdbx_strand_id
1 'polypeptide(L)'
;MNGLSQRIVDFIAELMPLYTFQFADGHDCALSLVDGTLLMPVDESSSDRDEGWVVVLWQGDAQRRSEVPGPLMAYQAALRCAEFHGVGRLPAEVAAHRHILITRLREICGDLLHIEMATRF
;
A
#
# COMPACT_ATOMS: atom_id res chain seq x y z
N MET A 1 -0.95 -19.38 2.28
CA MET A 1 -0.18 -18.13 2.18
C MET A 1 -1.17 -17.05 1.81
N ASN A 2 -1.07 -15.86 2.41
CA ASN A 2 -1.92 -14.74 1.99
C ASN A 2 -1.51 -14.30 0.57
N GLY A 3 -2.50 -13.98 -0.28
CA GLY A 3 -2.27 -13.50 -1.64
C GLY A 3 -1.49 -12.18 -1.66
N LEU A 4 -0.95 -11.81 -2.84
CA LEU A 4 -0.18 -10.57 -2.99
C LEU A 4 -0.98 -9.34 -2.54
N SER A 5 -2.28 -9.29 -2.85
CA SER A 5 -3.15 -8.18 -2.44
C SER A 5 -3.14 -7.95 -0.93
N GLN A 6 -3.32 -9.01 -0.14
CA GLN A 6 -3.26 -8.93 1.33
C GLN A 6 -1.88 -8.50 1.82
N ARG A 7 -0.80 -9.05 1.26
CA ARG A 7 0.57 -8.69 1.67
C ARG A 7 0.89 -7.21 1.41
N ILE A 8 0.34 -6.65 0.33
CA ILE A 8 0.44 -5.21 0.01
C ILE A 8 -0.33 -4.39 1.05
N VAL A 9 -1.56 -4.79 1.38
CA VAL A 9 -2.39 -4.09 2.38
C VAL A 9 -1.74 -4.15 3.76
N ASP A 10 -1.21 -5.30 4.18
CA ASP A 10 -0.47 -5.47 5.44
C ASP A 10 0.73 -4.53 5.50
N PHE A 11 1.52 -4.45 4.41
CA PHE A 11 2.64 -3.52 4.32
C PHE A 11 2.19 -2.07 4.51
N ILE A 12 1.09 -1.65 3.89
CA ILE A 12 0.58 -0.28 4.03
C ILE A 12 0.08 -0.04 5.46
N ALA A 13 -0.63 -0.99 6.07
CA ALA A 13 -1.17 -0.88 7.42
C ALA A 13 -0.07 -0.68 8.49
N GLU A 14 1.15 -1.17 8.24
CA GLU A 14 2.31 -0.98 9.11
C GLU A 14 2.95 0.42 9.00
N LEU A 15 2.57 1.25 8.03
CA LEU A 15 3.14 2.58 7.79
C LEU A 15 2.60 3.65 8.77
N MET A 16 2.67 3.36 10.07
CA MET A 16 2.41 4.34 11.13
C MET A 16 3.37 5.53 11.00
N PRO A 17 2.92 6.77 11.24
CA PRO A 17 1.61 7.15 11.77
C PRO A 17 0.57 7.49 10.70
N LEU A 18 0.83 7.20 9.42
CA LEU A 18 -0.12 7.52 8.35
C LEU A 18 -1.23 6.48 8.21
N TYR A 19 -0.90 5.22 8.48
CA TYR A 19 -1.80 4.10 8.33
C TYR A 19 -1.79 3.22 9.59
N THR A 20 -2.88 2.49 9.80
CA THR A 20 -2.98 1.48 10.84
C THR A 20 -3.81 0.29 10.37
N PHE A 21 -3.71 -0.83 11.09
CA PHE A 21 -4.54 -2.00 10.84
C PHE A 21 -5.99 -1.75 11.25
N GLN A 22 -6.92 -2.15 10.40
CA GLN A 22 -8.35 -2.17 10.69
C GLN A 22 -8.98 -3.44 10.14
N PHE A 23 -9.78 -4.15 10.94
CA PHE A 23 -10.54 -5.29 10.45
C PHE A 23 -11.88 -4.84 9.88
N ALA A 24 -12.16 -5.17 8.62
CA ALA A 24 -13.41 -4.82 7.94
C ALA A 24 -13.79 -5.90 6.93
N ASP A 25 -15.09 -6.25 6.88
CA ASP A 25 -15.65 -7.24 5.94
C ASP A 25 -14.92 -8.59 5.92
N GLY A 26 -14.40 -9.04 7.07
CA GLY A 26 -13.66 -10.30 7.15
C GLY A 26 -12.18 -10.21 6.77
N HIS A 27 -11.69 -9.02 6.42
CA HIS A 27 -10.31 -8.79 5.98
C HIS A 27 -9.53 -7.87 6.93
N ASP A 28 -8.23 -8.14 7.07
CA ASP A 28 -7.29 -7.19 7.63
C ASP A 28 -6.97 -6.11 6.58
N CYS A 29 -7.29 -4.87 6.92
CA CYS A 29 -7.25 -3.71 6.03
C CYS A 29 -6.27 -2.64 6.52
N ALA A 30 -5.88 -1.73 5.63
CA ALA A 30 -5.08 -0.55 5.99
C ALA A 30 -5.97 0.70 6.02
N LEU A 31 -6.15 1.27 7.21
CA LEU A 31 -6.87 2.52 7.41
C LEU A 31 -5.90 3.70 7.37
N SER A 32 -6.12 4.63 6.44
CA SER A 32 -5.48 5.95 6.43
C SER A 32 -5.99 6.79 7.60
N LEU A 33 -5.09 7.23 8.47
CA LEU A 33 -5.37 8.14 9.58
C LEU A 33 -5.45 9.62 9.13
N VAL A 34 -5.12 9.90 7.87
CA VAL A 34 -5.14 11.26 7.30
C VAL A 34 -6.55 11.65 6.85
N ASP A 35 -7.25 10.74 6.20
CA ASP A 35 -8.52 11.04 5.51
C ASP A 35 -9.60 9.96 5.67
N GLY A 36 -9.31 8.90 6.43
CA GLY A 36 -10.23 7.78 6.64
C GLY A 36 -10.33 6.80 5.46
N THR A 37 -9.52 6.93 4.42
CA THR A 37 -9.50 5.98 3.30
C THR A 37 -9.13 4.58 3.80
N LEU A 38 -9.94 3.58 3.44
CA LEU A 38 -9.70 2.18 3.80
C LEU A 38 -9.22 1.41 2.58
N LEU A 39 -8.09 0.74 2.69
CA LEU A 39 -7.54 -0.13 1.66
C LEU A 39 -7.80 -1.58 2.06
N MET A 40 -8.52 -2.29 1.20
CA MET A 40 -8.90 -3.67 1.39
C MET A 40 -8.23 -4.55 0.35
N PRO A 41 -7.87 -5.79 0.71
CA PRO A 41 -7.38 -6.75 -0.25
C PRO A 41 -8.51 -7.18 -1.20
N VAL A 42 -8.15 -7.46 -2.46
CA VAL A 42 -8.99 -8.18 -3.41
C VAL A 42 -8.86 -9.67 -3.12
N ASP A 43 -9.96 -10.42 -3.24
CA ASP A 43 -9.92 -11.87 -3.22
C ASP A 43 -9.30 -12.40 -4.52
N GLU A 44 -8.08 -12.93 -4.40
CA GLU A 44 -7.32 -13.49 -5.52
C GLU A 44 -7.51 -15.02 -5.65
N SER A 45 -8.39 -15.64 -4.86
CA SER A 45 -8.55 -17.12 -4.82
C SER A 45 -8.97 -17.73 -6.16
N SER A 46 -9.65 -16.96 -7.01
CA SER A 46 -10.06 -17.37 -8.36
C SER A 46 -9.14 -16.90 -9.49
N SER A 47 -8.06 -16.19 -9.17
CA SER A 47 -7.18 -15.60 -10.16
C SER A 47 -6.08 -16.58 -10.60
N ASP A 48 -5.75 -16.60 -11.89
CA ASP A 48 -4.66 -17.43 -12.43
C ASP A 48 -3.28 -16.98 -11.92
N ARG A 49 -3.18 -15.71 -11.50
CA ARG A 49 -1.99 -15.10 -10.90
C ARG A 49 -2.40 -14.07 -9.85
N ASP A 50 -1.56 -13.93 -8.84
CA ASP A 50 -1.63 -12.85 -7.87
C ASP A 50 -1.18 -11.54 -8.54
N GLU A 51 -2.14 -10.73 -8.99
CA GLU A 51 -1.89 -9.45 -9.68
C GLU A 51 -1.68 -8.30 -8.69
N GLY A 52 -2.11 -8.44 -7.43
CA GLY A 52 -1.88 -7.45 -6.38
C GLY A 52 -2.79 -6.23 -6.46
N TRP A 53 -3.98 -6.35 -7.03
CA TRP A 53 -4.99 -5.28 -7.00
C TRP A 53 -5.51 -5.06 -5.58
N VAL A 54 -5.89 -3.83 -5.25
CA VAL A 54 -6.51 -3.47 -3.97
C VAL A 54 -7.77 -2.66 -4.18
N VAL A 55 -8.74 -2.83 -3.28
CA VAL A 55 -9.94 -1.99 -3.23
C VAL A 55 -9.64 -0.79 -2.34
N VAL A 56 -9.97 0.40 -2.83
CA VAL A 56 -9.89 1.67 -2.09
C VAL A 56 -11.29 2.14 -1.78
N LEU A 57 -11.68 2.17 -0.50
CA LEU A 57 -12.89 2.84 -0.04
C LEU A 57 -12.52 4.27 0.38
N TRP A 58 -12.84 5.23 -0.47
CA TRP A 58 -12.46 6.63 -0.26
C TRP A 58 -13.17 7.17 0.98
N GLN A 59 -12.39 7.65 1.95
CA GLN A 59 -12.90 8.10 3.25
C GLN A 59 -13.74 7.03 3.99
N GLY A 60 -13.51 5.75 3.68
CA GLY A 60 -14.23 4.62 4.28
C GLY A 60 -15.65 4.43 3.73
N ASP A 61 -16.06 5.17 2.72
CA ASP A 61 -17.39 5.07 2.12
C ASP A 61 -17.45 3.91 1.11
N ALA A 62 -18.22 2.87 1.45
CA ALA A 62 -18.41 1.68 0.62
C ALA A 62 -19.03 1.99 -0.77
N GLN A 63 -19.75 3.12 -0.91
CA GLN A 63 -20.31 3.56 -2.21
C GLN A 63 -19.28 4.31 -3.05
N ARG A 64 -18.16 4.74 -2.47
CA ARG A 64 -17.07 5.43 -3.15
C ARG A 64 -15.85 4.53 -3.20
N ARG A 65 -15.94 3.49 -4.02
CA ARG A 65 -14.88 2.49 -4.17
C ARG A 65 -14.16 2.55 -5.52
N SER A 66 -12.90 2.16 -5.53
CA SER A 66 -12.11 1.95 -6.75
C SER A 66 -11.19 0.76 -6.59
N GLU A 67 -11.03 -0.05 -7.62
CA GLU A 67 -9.97 -1.06 -7.69
C GLU A 67 -8.76 -0.43 -8.38
N VAL A 68 -7.60 -0.53 -7.74
CA VAL A 68 -6.36 0.05 -8.25
C VAL A 68 -5.21 -0.95 -8.13
N PRO A 69 -4.15 -0.78 -8.92
CA PRO A 69 -2.94 -1.56 -8.73
C PRO A 69 -2.31 -1.28 -7.35
N GLY A 70 -2.23 -2.32 -6.52
CA GLY A 70 -1.72 -2.24 -5.16
C GLY A 70 -0.24 -1.84 -5.07
N PRO A 71 0.67 -2.32 -5.94
CA PRO A 71 2.08 -1.93 -5.90
C PRO A 71 2.27 -0.41 -6.03
N LEU A 72 1.53 0.25 -6.94
CA LEU A 72 1.55 1.70 -7.07
C LEU A 72 1.01 2.41 -5.81
N MET A 73 -0.07 1.90 -5.22
CA MET A 73 -0.66 2.49 -4.01
C MET A 73 0.31 2.39 -2.82
N ALA A 74 0.91 1.22 -2.62
CA ALA A 74 1.91 0.98 -1.59
C ALA A 74 3.18 1.81 -1.80
N TYR A 75 3.62 1.99 -3.05
CA TYR A 75 4.76 2.85 -3.37
C TYR A 75 4.49 4.30 -2.94
N GLN A 76 3.33 4.85 -3.28
CA GLN A 76 2.93 6.19 -2.87
C GLN A 76 2.80 6.33 -1.35
N ALA A 77 2.23 5.33 -0.68
CA ALA A 77 2.12 5.32 0.78
C ALA A 77 3.51 5.31 1.45
N ALA A 78 4.45 4.48 0.96
CA ALA A 78 5.82 4.41 1.45
C ALA A 78 6.57 5.73 1.27
N LEU A 79 6.43 6.40 0.12
CA LEU A 79 7.01 7.72 -0.11
C LEU A 79 6.49 8.73 0.91
N ARG A 80 5.17 8.84 1.06
CA ARG A 80 4.54 9.76 2.02
C ARG A 80 4.96 9.48 3.46
N CYS A 81 5.06 8.21 3.83
CA CYS A 81 5.51 7.79 5.15
C CYS A 81 6.96 8.22 5.43
N ALA A 82 7.87 8.02 4.47
CA ALA A 82 9.25 8.47 4.62
C ALA A 82 9.36 9.99 4.80
N GLU A 83 8.65 10.76 3.97
CA GLU A 83 8.64 12.22 4.06
C GLU A 83 8.03 12.71 5.38
N PHE A 84 6.94 12.08 5.86
CA PHE A 84 6.34 12.41 7.15
C PHE A 84 7.32 12.21 8.31
N HIS A 85 8.02 11.07 8.35
CA HIS A 85 9.07 10.82 9.36
C HIS A 85 10.29 11.73 9.20
N GLY A 86 10.47 12.29 8.02
CA GLY A 86 11.58 13.16 7.67
C GLY A 86 11.46 14.59 8.19
N VAL A 87 10.31 14.99 8.74
CA VAL A 87 10.13 16.33 9.32
C VAL A 87 11.18 16.56 10.42
N GLY A 88 12.02 17.59 10.23
CA GLY A 88 13.10 17.93 11.15
C GLY A 88 14.37 17.06 11.04
N ARG A 89 14.43 16.14 10.07
CA ARG A 89 15.60 15.28 9.81
C ARG A 89 16.41 15.76 8.62
N LEU A 90 17.63 15.24 8.49
CA LEU A 90 18.48 15.53 7.33
C LEU A 90 17.94 14.83 6.08
N PRO A 91 18.07 15.42 4.87
CA PRO A 91 17.61 14.80 3.63
C PRO A 91 18.18 13.39 3.38
N ALA A 92 19.41 13.12 3.81
CA ALA A 92 20.03 11.80 3.70
C ALA A 92 19.32 10.73 4.54
N GLU A 93 18.80 11.09 5.72
CA GLU A 93 18.04 10.18 6.58
C GLU A 93 16.68 9.85 5.98
N VAL A 94 16.02 10.85 5.39
CA VAL A 94 14.74 10.66 4.66
C VAL A 94 14.95 9.74 3.47
N ALA A 95 16.03 9.96 2.71
CA ALA A 95 16.38 9.12 1.57
C ALA A 95 16.69 7.66 2.00
N ALA A 96 17.40 7.47 3.12
CA ALA A 96 17.68 6.15 3.68
C ALA A 96 16.40 5.43 4.12
N HIS A 97 15.50 6.12 4.84
CA HIS A 97 14.23 5.55 5.27
C HIS A 97 13.35 5.16 4.08
N ARG A 98 13.22 6.06 3.09
CA ARG A 98 12.53 5.77 1.83
C ARG A 98 13.13 4.54 1.14
N HIS A 99 14.45 4.44 1.06
CA HIS A 99 15.12 3.29 0.44
C HIS A 99 14.74 1.97 1.14
N ILE A 100 14.75 1.94 2.48
CA ILE A 100 14.35 0.77 3.28
C ILE A 100 12.91 0.35 2.95
N LEU A 101 11.96 1.28 2.96
CA LEU A 101 10.55 0.99 2.68
C LEU A 101 10.34 0.47 1.24
N ILE A 102 11.00 1.09 0.25
CA ILE A 102 10.89 0.67 -1.14
C ILE A 102 11.55 -0.70 -1.39
N THR A 103 12.67 -1.01 -0.72
CA THR A 103 13.30 -2.33 -0.81
C THR A 103 12.38 -3.41 -0.24
N ARG A 104 11.78 -3.18 0.93
CA ARG A 104 10.80 -4.12 1.50
C ARG A 104 9.58 -4.30 0.58
N LEU A 105 9.08 -3.22 -0.01
CA LEU A 105 7.97 -3.30 -0.96
C LEU A 105 8.33 -4.13 -2.21
N ARG A 106 9.58 -4.03 -2.70
CA ARG A 106 10.07 -4.87 -3.80
C ARG A 106 10.12 -6.35 -3.45
N GLU A 107 10.51 -6.70 -2.23
CA GLU A 107 10.46 -8.09 -1.75
C GLU A 107 9.03 -8.63 -1.70
N ILE A 108 8.03 -7.74 -1.54
CA ILE A 108 6.62 -8.11 -1.55
C ILE A 108 6.12 -8.32 -2.99
N CYS A 109 6.29 -7.31 -3.86
CA CYS A 109 5.67 -7.29 -5.18
C CYS A 109 6.52 -7.90 -6.30
N GLY A 110 7.81 -8.17 -6.08
CA GLY A 110 8.73 -8.61 -7.12
C GLY A 110 8.79 -7.61 -8.29
N ASP A 111 8.76 -8.14 -9.51
CA ASP A 111 8.91 -7.37 -10.75
C ASP A 111 7.71 -6.47 -11.09
N LEU A 112 6.57 -6.62 -10.42
CA LEU A 112 5.34 -5.86 -10.70
C LEU A 112 5.52 -4.35 -10.46
N LEU A 113 6.40 -3.95 -9.55
CA LEU A 113 6.77 -2.54 -9.33
C LEU A 113 7.40 -1.89 -10.55
N HIS A 114 8.07 -2.65 -11.42
CA HIS A 114 8.70 -2.11 -12.63
C HIS A 114 7.72 -2.00 -13.80
N ILE A 115 6.77 -2.93 -13.90
CA ILE A 115 5.80 -2.99 -15.00
C ILE A 115 4.79 -1.84 -14.91
N GLU A 116 4.30 -1.53 -13.71
CA GLU A 116 3.30 -0.49 -13.49
C GLU A 116 3.88 0.94 -13.52
N MET A 117 5.15 1.11 -13.17
CA MET A 117 5.86 2.39 -13.29
C MET A 117 6.25 2.73 -14.73
N ALA A 118 6.38 1.72 -15.60
CA ALA A 118 6.74 1.91 -17.01
C ALA A 118 5.54 2.13 -17.94
N THR A 119 4.31 1.83 -17.50
CA THR A 119 3.09 1.90 -18.33
C THR A 119 2.36 3.26 -18.31
N ARG A 120 2.98 4.33 -17.80
CA ARG A 120 2.40 5.68 -17.88
C ARG A 120 3.41 6.76 -18.28
N PHE A 121 3.58 6.92 -19.60
CA PHE A 121 3.52 8.21 -20.32
C PHE A 121 2.94 7.97 -21.71
#